data_AF-A0A258TED5-F1
#
_entry.id   AF-A0A258TED5-F1
#
_cell.length_a   1.000
_cell.length_b   1.000
_cell.length_c   1.000
_cell.angle_alpha   90.00
_cell.angle_beta   90.00
_cell.angle_gamma   90.00
#
_symmetry.space_group_name_H-M   'P 1'
#
loop_
_entity.id
_entity.type
_entity.pdbx_description
1 polymer ?
#
loop_
_entity_poly.entity_id
_entity_poly.type
_entity_poly.pdbx_seq_one_letter_code
_entity_poly.pdbx_strand_id
1 'polypeptide(L)'
;MAAGRKSGGHVTAADAVRSPTDGTIVCRTTLAGLDPGCVPINLFGNGSPSQAAINYVTGGSGGGSYSNLTTKEDVLSATVRGTPFALPAGDINFAAGIEHRRESGRSMVDSITSTPPDGTGLRNLPGIFLTGIAGGRYQNNPQPINGKYTVDEVFGEIEIPLLKDSSFAHLLSINGAIRYIDYSTVGGVTTWKLGVSYEPFAGVRVRGTRSRDIRAANISELYQGATQATGSVIYQGQTRTVVGLRSGNLNLAPEKADTTTVGLVFRPEFAPGFGASIDLYQIKINGAITQLTNQQTADLCAAGASTACAQITTNTIGALTFLTPFLNIASSTARGIDFEVDYSSDLGSGRVTARALASYLDELSTTLPGSPSVDRAGDLGLSGTPKWSGTASLNYDVGPLGLFVQERLIGGGKVDTTFNDSILGEANDIGPILYTDLTIKFRVEGKRKLEFFATASNLLNQEPKVVPANPLLFYRSTNPALYDVVGRYVTVGARVAF
;
A
#
# COMPACT_ATOMS: atom_id res chain seq x y z
N MET A 1 -2.58 -35.70 -9.98
CA MET A 1 -1.28 -35.66 -9.27
C MET A 1 -0.83 -37.09 -9.05
N ALA A 2 0.42 -37.42 -9.35
CA ALA A 2 0.97 -38.73 -9.03
C ALA A 2 0.98 -38.89 -7.50
N ALA A 3 0.31 -39.92 -6.99
CA ALA A 3 0.41 -40.30 -5.59
C ALA A 3 1.90 -40.56 -5.25
N GLY A 4 2.42 -39.93 -4.19
CA GLY A 4 3.76 -40.20 -3.67
C GLY A 4 4.86 -39.16 -3.96
N ARG A 5 4.56 -38.03 -4.61
CA ARG A 5 5.56 -36.94 -4.77
C ARG A 5 5.89 -36.29 -3.43
N LYS A 6 7.18 -36.20 -3.09
CA LYS A 6 7.67 -35.51 -1.89
C LYS A 6 7.76 -33.99 -2.08
N SER A 7 7.73 -33.25 -0.98
CA SER A 7 7.91 -31.80 -0.98
C SER A 7 9.36 -31.40 -1.18
N GLY A 8 9.57 -30.23 -1.79
CA GLY A 8 10.92 -29.82 -2.17
C GLY A 8 11.46 -30.65 -3.34
N GLY A 9 10.69 -30.71 -4.45
CA GLY A 9 11.07 -31.45 -5.67
C GLY A 9 12.51 -31.17 -6.13
N HIS A 10 13.01 -29.95 -5.95
CA HIS A 10 14.41 -29.59 -6.20
C HIS A 10 15.41 -30.35 -5.32
N VAL A 11 15.15 -30.50 -4.01
CA VAL A 11 16.01 -31.26 -3.07
C VAL A 11 16.05 -32.73 -3.47
N THR A 12 14.88 -33.31 -3.77
CA THR A 12 14.80 -34.72 -4.21
C THR A 12 15.50 -34.96 -5.54
N ALA A 13 15.33 -34.06 -6.51
CA ALA A 13 15.93 -34.19 -7.83
C ALA A 13 17.45 -33.98 -7.79
N ALA A 14 17.93 -33.14 -6.86
CA ALA A 14 19.35 -32.87 -6.66
C ALA A 14 20.08 -33.99 -5.89
N ASP A 15 19.40 -34.74 -5.01
CA ASP A 15 19.98 -35.93 -4.35
C ASP A 15 19.93 -37.16 -5.29
N ALA A 16 20.69 -37.05 -6.39
CA ALA A 16 20.85 -38.10 -7.40
C ALA A 16 22.01 -39.05 -7.04
N VAL A 17 21.82 -40.33 -7.35
CA VAL A 17 22.78 -41.41 -7.08
C VAL A 17 22.87 -42.36 -8.26
N ARG A 18 23.97 -43.12 -8.32
CA ARG A 18 24.07 -44.27 -9.22
C ARG A 18 23.28 -45.44 -8.64
N SER A 19 22.36 -45.97 -9.43
CA SER A 19 21.62 -47.19 -9.15
C SER A 19 22.58 -48.38 -9.01
N PRO A 20 22.48 -49.18 -7.94
CA PRO A 20 23.35 -50.34 -7.74
C PRO A 20 23.01 -51.53 -8.64
N THR A 21 21.83 -51.53 -9.28
CA THR A 21 21.36 -52.65 -10.12
C THR A 21 21.76 -52.51 -11.59
N ASP A 22 21.83 -51.27 -12.11
CA ASP A 22 22.05 -51.00 -13.54
C ASP A 22 22.99 -49.80 -13.81
N GLY A 23 23.49 -49.13 -12.77
CA GLY A 23 24.42 -48.00 -12.90
C GLY A 23 23.80 -46.68 -13.38
N THR A 24 22.49 -46.64 -13.64
CA THR A 24 21.77 -45.44 -14.09
C THR A 24 21.73 -44.36 -13.01
N ILE A 25 21.61 -43.08 -13.40
CA ILE A 25 21.43 -41.99 -12.44
C ILE A 25 19.95 -41.88 -12.08
N VAL A 26 19.62 -42.05 -10.80
CA VAL A 26 18.27 -42.02 -10.24
C VAL A 26 18.25 -41.15 -8.99
N CYS A 27 17.07 -40.70 -8.55
CA CYS A 27 16.97 -40.04 -7.26
C CYS A 27 17.14 -41.07 -6.14
N ARG A 28 17.77 -40.67 -5.04
CA ARG A 28 17.91 -41.56 -3.87
C ARG A 28 16.56 -41.97 -3.28
N THR A 29 15.59 -41.06 -3.28
CA THR A 29 14.22 -41.30 -2.82
C THR A 29 13.51 -42.36 -3.63
N THR A 30 13.82 -42.48 -4.92
CA THR A 30 13.31 -43.55 -5.79
C THR A 30 13.84 -44.90 -5.35
N LEU A 31 15.14 -45.02 -5.05
CA LEU A 31 15.73 -46.27 -4.53
C LEU A 31 15.17 -46.66 -3.16
N ALA A 32 14.78 -45.68 -2.34
CA ALA A 32 14.15 -45.92 -1.04
C ALA A 32 12.65 -46.23 -1.12
N GLY A 33 12.05 -46.22 -2.32
CA GLY A 33 10.60 -46.41 -2.51
C GLY A 33 9.74 -45.25 -1.99
N LEU A 34 10.35 -44.10 -1.68
CA LEU A 34 9.70 -42.94 -1.07
C LEU A 34 9.18 -41.94 -2.11
N ASP A 35 9.80 -41.88 -3.29
CA ASP A 35 9.35 -41.04 -4.41
C ASP A 35 9.65 -41.73 -5.76
N PRO A 36 8.80 -42.68 -6.19
CA PRO A 36 9.00 -43.40 -7.44
C PRO A 36 8.95 -42.52 -8.70
N GLY A 37 8.34 -41.32 -8.60
CA GLY A 37 8.18 -40.38 -9.71
C GLY A 37 9.31 -39.35 -9.85
N CYS A 38 10.36 -39.45 -9.03
CA CYS A 38 11.44 -38.48 -9.04
C CYS A 38 12.30 -38.54 -10.30
N VAL A 39 12.59 -37.35 -10.86
CA VAL A 39 13.48 -37.19 -12.02
C VAL A 39 14.74 -36.45 -11.57
N PRO A 40 15.94 -37.06 -11.68
CA PRO A 40 17.20 -36.39 -11.37
C PRO A 40 17.38 -35.11 -12.17
N ILE A 41 17.84 -34.04 -11.52
CA ILE A 41 18.11 -32.76 -12.18
C ILE A 41 19.61 -32.58 -12.42
N ASN A 42 20.00 -32.43 -13.69
CA ASN A 42 21.33 -31.99 -14.07
C ASN A 42 21.31 -30.49 -14.36
N LEU A 43 22.13 -29.71 -13.64
CA LEU A 43 22.23 -28.25 -13.81
C LEU A 43 23.34 -27.84 -14.78
N PHE A 44 24.10 -28.79 -15.32
CA PHE A 44 25.33 -28.52 -16.08
C PHE A 44 25.26 -29.05 -17.51
N GLY A 45 25.82 -28.28 -18.44
CA GLY A 45 25.97 -28.66 -19.85
C GLY A 45 24.88 -28.13 -20.78
N ASN A 46 25.18 -28.16 -22.08
CA ASN A 46 24.25 -27.67 -23.10
C ASN A 46 23.00 -28.57 -23.18
N GLY A 47 21.82 -27.96 -23.20
CA GLY A 47 20.53 -28.68 -23.19
C GLY A 47 20.07 -29.21 -21.82
N SER A 48 20.78 -28.87 -20.73
CA SER A 48 20.36 -29.15 -19.34
C SER A 48 19.75 -27.90 -18.67
N PRO A 49 18.84 -28.06 -17.69
CA PRO A 49 18.20 -29.31 -17.27
C PRO A 49 17.20 -29.84 -18.29
N SER A 50 16.93 -31.16 -18.28
CA SER A 50 15.92 -31.75 -19.15
C SER A 50 14.51 -31.23 -18.81
N GLN A 51 13.62 -31.14 -19.81
CA GLN A 51 12.24 -30.69 -19.58
C GLN A 51 11.50 -31.57 -18.56
N ALA A 52 11.80 -32.87 -18.51
CA ALA A 52 11.24 -33.80 -17.52
C ALA A 52 11.69 -33.44 -16.08
N ALA A 53 12.97 -33.10 -15.89
CA ALA A 53 13.49 -32.66 -14.60
C ALA A 53 12.91 -31.29 -14.20
N ILE A 54 12.78 -30.36 -15.16
CA ILE A 54 12.11 -29.07 -14.93
C ILE A 54 10.67 -29.30 -14.49
N ASN A 55 9.89 -30.08 -15.24
CA ASN A 55 8.49 -30.39 -14.92
C ASN A 55 8.38 -31.07 -13.55
N TYR A 56 9.28 -32.00 -13.23
CA TYR A 56 9.32 -32.62 -11.91
C TYR A 56 9.55 -31.56 -10.82
N VAL A 57 10.61 -30.76 -10.90
CA VAL A 57 10.93 -29.75 -9.88
C VAL A 57 9.84 -28.68 -9.76
N THR A 58 9.29 -28.20 -10.87
CA THR A 58 8.34 -27.08 -10.89
C THR A 58 6.88 -27.50 -10.67
N GLY A 59 6.49 -28.75 -10.86
CA GLY A 59 5.09 -29.15 -10.70
C GLY A 59 4.33 -29.55 -11.97
N GLY A 60 5.01 -29.62 -13.12
CA GLY A 60 4.46 -30.03 -14.41
C GLY A 60 4.68 -29.00 -15.52
N SER A 61 4.20 -29.32 -16.73
CA SER A 61 4.33 -28.54 -17.97
C SER A 61 3.63 -27.18 -17.90
N GLY A 62 4.23 -26.20 -17.20
CA GLY A 62 3.67 -24.85 -16.98
C GLY A 62 3.21 -24.58 -15.53
N GLY A 63 3.46 -25.51 -14.60
CA GLY A 63 2.97 -25.47 -13.21
C GLY A 63 3.71 -24.50 -12.29
N GLY A 64 3.82 -23.22 -12.66
CA GLY A 64 4.22 -22.17 -11.73
C GLY A 64 3.29 -22.10 -10.51
N SER A 65 3.77 -21.52 -9.43
CA SER A 65 2.88 -21.09 -8.35
C SER A 65 1.87 -20.11 -8.93
N TYR A 66 0.57 -20.38 -8.77
CA TYR A 66 -0.48 -19.48 -9.21
C TYR A 66 -1.47 -19.21 -8.07
N SER A 67 -2.08 -18.04 -8.13
CA SER A 67 -3.18 -17.62 -7.27
C SER A 67 -4.19 -16.89 -8.13
N ASN A 68 -5.44 -17.37 -8.14
CA ASN A 68 -6.56 -16.66 -8.75
C ASN A 68 -7.46 -16.13 -7.63
N LEU A 69 -7.38 -14.82 -7.39
CA LEU A 69 -8.18 -14.11 -6.39
C LEU A 69 -9.39 -13.48 -7.06
N THR A 70 -10.58 -13.86 -6.62
CA THR A 70 -11.85 -13.20 -6.96
C THR A 70 -12.37 -12.48 -5.73
N THR A 71 -12.48 -11.15 -5.80
CA THR A 71 -13.21 -10.32 -4.82
C THR A 71 -14.54 -9.90 -5.42
N LYS A 72 -15.60 -9.91 -4.60
CA LYS A 72 -16.95 -9.53 -5.02
C LYS A 72 -17.62 -8.73 -3.91
N GLU A 73 -18.08 -7.54 -4.30
CA GLU A 73 -18.88 -6.63 -3.49
C GLU A 73 -20.30 -6.56 -4.10
N ASP A 74 -21.32 -6.75 -3.27
CA ASP A 74 -22.73 -6.54 -3.61
C ASP A 74 -23.29 -5.43 -2.70
N VAL A 75 -23.81 -4.34 -3.26
CA VAL A 75 -24.29 -3.16 -2.51
C VAL A 75 -25.75 -2.84 -2.84
N LEU A 76 -26.54 -2.58 -1.80
CA LEU A 76 -27.87 -1.98 -1.88
C LEU A 76 -27.91 -0.75 -0.97
N SER A 77 -28.26 0.41 -1.54
CA SER A 77 -28.35 1.66 -0.78
C SER A 77 -29.62 2.43 -1.09
N ALA A 78 -30.11 3.17 -0.10
CA ALA A 78 -31.23 4.09 -0.23
C ALA A 78 -30.91 5.39 0.52
N THR A 79 -31.09 6.52 -0.15
CA THR A 79 -30.76 7.85 0.39
C THR A 79 -31.89 8.82 0.13
N VAL A 80 -32.23 9.62 1.15
CA VAL A 80 -33.10 10.79 1.07
C VAL A 80 -32.28 12.05 1.33
N ARG A 81 -32.57 13.12 0.59
CA ARG A 81 -31.94 14.43 0.75
C ARG A 81 -32.95 15.54 0.55
N GLY A 82 -32.75 16.68 1.20
CA GLY A 82 -33.63 17.84 1.01
C GLY A 82 -33.26 19.06 1.83
N THR A 83 -34.14 20.06 1.73
CA THR A 83 -34.05 21.36 2.39
C THR A 83 -35.30 21.63 3.23
N PRO A 84 -35.38 21.12 4.47
CA PRO A 84 -36.63 21.08 5.23
C PRO A 84 -37.09 22.47 5.67
N PHE A 85 -36.15 23.40 5.89
CA PHE A 85 -36.44 24.76 6.35
C PHE A 85 -35.43 25.76 5.76
N ALA A 86 -35.92 26.98 5.51
CA ALA A 86 -35.08 28.13 5.21
C ALA A 86 -34.79 28.91 6.51
N LEU A 87 -33.53 29.28 6.73
CA LEU A 87 -33.12 30.25 7.74
C LEU A 87 -32.84 31.60 7.07
N PRO A 88 -32.81 32.72 7.82
CA PRO A 88 -32.38 34.01 7.27
C PRO A 88 -30.99 33.95 6.61
N ALA A 89 -30.12 33.05 7.07
CA ALA A 89 -28.77 32.85 6.53
C ALA A 89 -28.70 31.89 5.33
N GLY A 90 -29.79 31.20 4.98
CA GLY A 90 -29.84 30.20 3.90
C GLY A 90 -30.59 28.94 4.29
N ASP A 91 -30.72 28.00 3.35
CA ASP A 91 -31.43 26.74 3.59
C ASP A 91 -30.62 25.77 4.45
N ILE A 92 -31.30 25.07 5.36
CA ILE A 92 -30.74 23.89 6.02
C ILE A 92 -30.74 22.75 5.01
N ASN A 93 -29.60 22.10 4.78
CA ASN A 93 -29.52 20.91 3.95
C ASN A 93 -29.37 19.68 4.83
N PHE A 94 -30.04 18.58 4.48
CA PHE A 94 -29.81 17.28 5.10
C PHE A 94 -29.75 16.15 4.08
N ALA A 95 -29.06 15.09 4.45
CA ALA A 95 -29.20 13.78 3.82
C ALA A 95 -29.20 12.70 4.89
N ALA A 96 -29.94 11.63 4.64
CA ALA A 96 -29.94 10.44 5.48
C ALA A 96 -30.10 9.21 4.59
N GLY A 97 -29.54 8.08 5.01
CA GLY A 97 -29.61 6.89 4.21
C GLY A 97 -29.28 5.63 4.98
N ILE A 98 -29.54 4.52 4.30
CA ILE A 98 -29.19 3.18 4.75
C ILE A 98 -28.42 2.48 3.62
N GLU A 99 -27.50 1.61 4.00
CA GLU A 99 -26.76 0.77 3.07
C GLU A 99 -26.61 -0.64 3.63
N HIS A 100 -26.79 -1.64 2.78
CA HIS A 100 -26.40 -3.02 3.03
C HIS A 100 -25.35 -3.42 2.00
N ARG A 101 -24.20 -3.89 2.48
CA ARG A 101 -23.11 -4.36 1.64
C ARG A 101 -22.66 -5.76 2.05
N ARG A 102 -22.43 -6.62 1.05
CA ARG A 102 -21.84 -7.94 1.23
C ARG A 102 -20.52 -8.03 0.50
N GLU A 103 -19.48 -8.35 1.24
CA GLU A 103 -18.13 -8.54 0.74
C GLU A 103 -17.74 -10.01 0.75
N SER A 104 -17.06 -10.46 -0.30
CA SER A 104 -16.50 -11.80 -0.34
C SER A 104 -15.20 -11.85 -1.12
N GLY A 105 -14.30 -12.73 -0.68
CA GLY A 105 -13.05 -13.00 -1.37
C GLY A 105 -12.76 -14.49 -1.40
N ARG A 106 -12.40 -14.97 -2.58
CA ARG A 106 -11.99 -16.36 -2.81
C ARG A 106 -10.67 -16.39 -3.57
N SER A 107 -9.65 -17.00 -2.99
CA SER A 107 -8.38 -17.28 -3.67
C SER A 107 -8.24 -18.77 -3.91
N MET A 108 -8.12 -19.16 -5.18
CA MET A 108 -7.75 -20.51 -5.60
C MET A 108 -6.25 -20.57 -5.89
N VAL A 109 -5.58 -21.61 -5.40
CA VAL A 109 -4.12 -21.77 -5.53
C VAL A 109 -3.79 -23.14 -6.10
N ASP A 110 -2.55 -23.32 -6.55
CA ASP A 110 -2.10 -24.60 -7.05
C ASP A 110 -2.05 -25.68 -5.94
N SER A 111 -2.16 -26.93 -6.35
CA SER A 111 -2.22 -28.07 -5.45
C SER A 111 -0.97 -28.27 -4.59
N ILE A 112 0.23 -27.88 -5.07
CA ILE A 112 1.47 -28.02 -4.29
C ILE A 112 1.46 -27.03 -3.12
N THR A 113 0.93 -25.83 -3.38
CA THR A 113 0.84 -24.76 -2.39
C THR A 113 -0.23 -25.02 -1.32
N SER A 114 -1.33 -25.69 -1.68
CA SER A 114 -2.45 -26.03 -0.77
C SER A 114 -2.27 -27.33 0.02
N THR A 115 -1.18 -28.07 -0.22
CA THR A 115 -0.89 -29.34 0.47
C THR A 115 0.24 -29.17 1.48
N PRO A 116 0.14 -29.71 2.70
CA PRO A 116 1.24 -29.74 3.65
C PRO A 116 2.48 -30.47 3.10
N PRO A 117 3.68 -29.99 3.40
CA PRO A 117 4.87 -30.59 2.83
C PRO A 117 5.21 -31.94 3.46
N ASP A 118 5.52 -32.94 2.62
CA ASP A 118 6.03 -34.25 3.03
C ASP A 118 7.53 -34.34 2.74
N GLY A 119 8.33 -34.25 3.81
CA GLY A 119 9.79 -34.42 3.75
C GLY A 119 10.30 -35.74 4.32
N THR A 120 9.44 -36.74 4.51
CA THR A 120 9.87 -38.02 5.10
C THR A 120 10.97 -38.65 4.23
N GLY A 121 12.11 -38.93 4.86
CA GLY A 121 13.27 -39.58 4.23
C GLY A 121 14.08 -38.69 3.28
N LEU A 122 13.82 -37.38 3.25
CA LEU A 122 14.65 -36.43 2.50
C LEU A 122 15.88 -36.03 3.30
N ARG A 123 17.06 -36.15 2.68
CA ARG A 123 18.31 -35.64 3.25
C ARG A 123 18.44 -34.16 2.90
N ASN A 124 18.99 -33.39 3.82
CA ASN A 124 19.21 -31.94 3.66
C ASN A 124 17.94 -31.12 3.39
N LEU A 125 16.73 -31.67 3.62
CA LEU A 125 15.56 -30.82 3.78
C LEU A 125 15.58 -30.29 5.21
N PRO A 126 15.72 -28.97 5.42
CA PRO A 126 15.71 -28.43 6.77
C PRO A 126 14.38 -28.77 7.43
N GLY A 127 14.41 -29.47 8.58
CA GLY A 127 13.17 -29.91 9.25
C GLY A 127 12.21 -28.76 9.57
N ILE A 128 12.73 -27.53 9.61
CA ILE A 128 11.98 -26.28 9.74
C ILE A 128 10.87 -26.10 8.68
N PHE A 129 10.96 -26.80 7.53
CA PHE A 129 9.93 -26.83 6.50
C PHE A 129 8.81 -27.84 6.75
N LEU A 130 8.88 -28.66 7.81
CA LEU A 130 7.93 -29.73 8.11
C LEU A 130 6.99 -29.34 9.26
N THR A 131 6.20 -28.28 9.05
CA THR A 131 5.31 -27.71 10.08
C THR A 131 3.87 -28.21 10.02
N GLY A 132 3.53 -29.11 9.08
CA GLY A 132 2.17 -29.58 8.87
C GLY A 132 1.21 -28.52 8.29
N ILE A 133 1.73 -27.34 7.95
CA ILE A 133 0.99 -26.25 7.31
C ILE A 133 1.11 -26.37 5.80
N ALA A 134 0.04 -26.02 5.08
CA ALA A 134 0.03 -26.01 3.62
C ALA A 134 1.16 -25.16 3.05
N GLY A 135 1.95 -25.77 2.16
CA GLY A 135 3.07 -25.08 1.53
C GLY A 135 4.16 -26.02 1.04
N GLY A 136 4.28 -26.14 -0.27
CA GLY A 136 5.31 -26.97 -0.91
C GLY A 136 6.29 -26.19 -1.79
N ARG A 137 6.09 -24.87 -1.93
CA ARG A 137 6.92 -24.00 -2.76
C ARG A 137 7.99 -23.31 -1.91
N TYR A 138 9.24 -23.33 -2.37
CA TYR A 138 10.35 -22.62 -1.71
C TYR A 138 10.22 -21.09 -1.84
N GLN A 139 9.64 -20.61 -2.94
CA GLN A 139 9.32 -19.21 -3.18
C GLN A 139 7.88 -19.09 -3.66
N ASN A 140 7.20 -18.00 -3.28
CA ASN A 140 5.83 -17.67 -3.67
C ASN A 140 4.83 -18.82 -3.36
N ASN A 141 4.37 -18.86 -2.12
CA ASN A 141 3.48 -19.90 -1.60
C ASN A 141 2.11 -19.32 -1.18
N PRO A 142 1.31 -18.77 -2.12
CA PRO A 142 0.07 -18.07 -1.82
C PRO A 142 -0.94 -19.01 -1.16
N GLN A 143 -1.60 -18.60 -0.08
CA GLN A 143 -2.58 -19.48 0.57
C GLN A 143 -3.99 -19.25 0.03
N PRO A 144 -4.84 -20.30 0.00
CA PRO A 144 -6.23 -20.12 -0.38
C PRO A 144 -6.92 -19.18 0.61
N ILE A 145 -7.87 -18.41 0.10
CA ILE A 145 -8.72 -17.50 0.88
C ILE A 145 -10.16 -17.92 0.58
N ASN A 146 -10.99 -17.98 1.61
CA ASN A 146 -12.42 -18.17 1.45
C ASN A 146 -13.13 -17.47 2.60
N GLY A 147 -13.58 -16.24 2.35
CA GLY A 147 -14.15 -15.38 3.37
C GLY A 147 -15.28 -14.52 2.84
N LYS A 148 -16.18 -14.14 3.74
CA LYS A 148 -17.26 -13.18 3.47
C LYS A 148 -17.68 -12.47 4.75
N TYR A 149 -18.13 -11.24 4.64
CA TYR A 149 -18.81 -10.52 5.72
C TYR A 149 -19.88 -9.59 5.15
N THR A 150 -20.82 -9.17 5.99
CA THR A 150 -21.82 -8.15 5.65
C THR A 150 -21.64 -6.91 6.51
N VAL A 151 -22.11 -5.79 5.97
CA VAL A 151 -22.09 -4.47 6.59
C VAL A 151 -23.47 -3.86 6.43
N ASP A 152 -24.09 -3.51 7.54
CA ASP A 152 -25.35 -2.77 7.59
C ASP A 152 -25.07 -1.38 8.16
N GLU A 153 -25.48 -0.34 7.45
CA GLU A 153 -25.18 1.04 7.77
C GLU A 153 -26.46 1.89 7.79
N VAL A 154 -26.52 2.81 8.75
CA VAL A 154 -27.42 3.97 8.73
C VAL A 154 -26.61 5.23 8.97
N PHE A 155 -26.88 6.28 8.19
CA PHE A 155 -26.21 7.57 8.34
C PHE A 155 -27.20 8.74 8.25
N GLY A 156 -26.78 9.87 8.83
CA GLY A 156 -27.43 11.16 8.68
C GLY A 156 -26.40 12.28 8.71
N GLU A 157 -26.59 13.27 7.84
CA GLU A 157 -25.78 14.47 7.74
C GLU A 157 -26.66 15.71 7.59
N ILE A 158 -26.18 16.83 8.16
CA ILE A 158 -26.86 18.12 8.16
C ILE A 158 -25.85 19.25 7.98
N GLU A 159 -26.24 20.26 7.22
CA GLU A 159 -25.54 21.55 7.09
C GLU A 159 -26.50 22.68 7.44
N ILE A 160 -26.04 23.57 8.32
CA ILE A 160 -26.83 24.68 8.86
C ILE A 160 -26.05 25.98 8.60
N PRO A 161 -26.55 26.88 7.72
CA PRO A 161 -26.04 28.24 7.63
C PRO A 161 -26.54 29.06 8.84
N LEU A 162 -25.62 29.61 9.62
CA LEU A 162 -25.92 30.38 10.83
C LEU A 162 -25.92 31.89 10.59
N LEU A 163 -24.95 32.39 9.81
CA LEU A 163 -24.84 33.80 9.46
C LEU A 163 -24.58 33.95 7.96
N LYS A 164 -25.15 35.02 7.40
CA LYS A 164 -24.90 35.45 6.02
C LYS A 164 -24.96 36.97 5.98
N ASP A 165 -23.98 37.60 5.33
CA ASP A 165 -23.93 39.05 5.07
C ASP A 165 -24.21 39.92 6.31
N SER A 166 -23.59 39.58 7.44
CA SER A 166 -23.74 40.28 8.73
C SER A 166 -22.49 41.07 9.09
N SER A 167 -22.57 41.94 10.10
CA SER A 167 -21.42 42.69 10.61
C SER A 167 -20.29 41.81 11.18
N PHE A 168 -20.57 40.54 11.47
CA PHE A 168 -19.62 39.59 12.06
C PHE A 168 -19.09 38.56 11.06
N ALA A 169 -19.80 38.31 9.95
CA ALA A 169 -19.44 37.28 8.98
C ALA A 169 -20.17 37.52 7.65
N HIS A 170 -19.46 37.34 6.53
CA HIS A 170 -20.06 37.15 5.22
C HIS A 170 -20.76 35.78 5.13
N LEU A 171 -20.16 34.73 5.71
CA LEU A 171 -20.78 33.42 5.89
C LEU A 171 -20.30 32.75 7.18
N LEU A 172 -21.21 32.13 7.93
CA LEU A 172 -20.88 31.14 8.96
C LEU A 172 -21.80 29.94 8.77
N SER A 173 -21.24 28.76 8.52
CA SER A 173 -21.99 27.51 8.48
C SER A 173 -21.35 26.45 9.36
N ILE A 174 -22.20 25.56 9.87
CA ILE A 174 -21.79 24.36 10.59
C ILE A 174 -22.35 23.13 9.88
N ASN A 175 -21.60 22.04 9.89
CA ASN A 175 -22.10 20.75 9.42
C ASN A 175 -21.79 19.65 10.42
N GLY A 176 -22.65 18.64 10.44
CA GLY A 176 -22.50 17.47 11.28
C GLY A 176 -22.93 16.22 10.54
N ALA A 177 -22.24 15.11 10.78
CA ALA A 177 -22.66 13.81 10.30
C ALA A 177 -22.47 12.75 11.39
N ILE A 178 -23.34 11.76 11.40
CA ILE A 178 -23.24 10.57 12.24
C ILE A 178 -23.59 9.35 11.40
N ARG A 179 -22.87 8.26 11.65
CA ARG A 179 -23.10 6.99 10.98
C ARG A 179 -22.90 5.85 11.96
N TYR A 180 -23.83 4.91 11.95
CA TYR A 180 -23.74 3.66 12.68
C TYR A 180 -23.59 2.52 11.68
N ILE A 181 -22.58 1.67 11.91
CA ILE A 181 -22.16 0.62 11.00
C ILE A 181 -22.09 -0.67 11.81
N ASP A 182 -22.84 -1.69 11.44
CA ASP A 182 -22.78 -3.03 12.03
C ASP A 182 -22.11 -3.99 11.06
N TYR A 183 -21.00 -4.58 11.50
CA TYR A 183 -20.26 -5.58 10.74
C TYR A 183 -20.58 -6.97 11.29
N SER A 184 -20.88 -7.94 10.42
CA SER A 184 -21.12 -9.33 10.84
C SER A 184 -19.92 -10.00 11.53
N THR A 185 -18.72 -9.42 11.42
CA THR A 185 -17.48 -9.95 11.98
C THR A 185 -17.14 -9.39 13.36
N VAL A 186 -17.49 -8.13 13.63
CA VAL A 186 -16.97 -7.36 14.76
C VAL A 186 -18.02 -6.53 15.51
N GLY A 187 -19.25 -6.49 14.98
CA GLY A 187 -20.38 -5.75 15.53
C GLY A 187 -20.38 -4.26 15.20
N GLY A 188 -21.16 -3.52 15.99
CA GLY A 188 -21.51 -2.12 15.76
C GLY A 188 -20.42 -1.11 16.12
N VAL A 189 -20.25 -0.10 15.25
CA VAL A 189 -19.34 1.03 15.45
C VAL A 189 -20.01 2.33 14.98
N THR A 190 -19.77 3.42 15.71
CA THR A 190 -20.27 4.76 15.36
C THR A 190 -19.13 5.65 14.89
N THR A 191 -19.31 6.31 13.75
CA THR A 191 -18.47 7.40 13.26
C THR A 191 -19.23 8.71 13.29
N TRP A 192 -18.49 9.82 13.37
CA TRP A 192 -19.08 11.15 13.37
C TRP A 192 -18.13 12.18 12.81
N LYS A 193 -18.69 13.29 12.34
CA LYS A 193 -17.97 14.47 11.86
C LYS A 193 -18.66 15.72 12.34
N LEU A 194 -17.87 16.72 12.72
CA LEU A 194 -18.31 18.09 12.98
C LEU A 194 -17.41 19.04 12.20
N GLY A 195 -18.02 19.99 11.49
CA GLY A 195 -17.32 20.98 10.68
C GLY A 195 -17.86 22.39 10.88
N VAL A 196 -16.97 23.37 10.74
CA VAL A 196 -17.28 24.81 10.75
C VAL A 196 -16.64 25.45 9.52
N SER A 197 -17.37 26.33 8.86
CA SER A 197 -16.88 27.18 7.77
C SER A 197 -17.22 28.63 8.09
N TYR A 198 -16.20 29.46 8.26
CA TYR A 198 -16.33 30.86 8.63
C TYR A 198 -15.63 31.76 7.61
N GLU A 199 -16.39 32.65 6.99
CA GLU A 199 -15.93 33.64 6.03
C GLU A 199 -16.20 35.03 6.62
N PRO A 200 -15.24 35.65 7.34
CA PRO A 200 -15.41 36.98 7.93
C PRO A 200 -15.75 38.05 6.88
N PHE A 201 -15.10 37.97 5.72
CA PHE A 201 -15.34 38.84 4.56
C PHE A 201 -15.16 38.02 3.28
N ALA A 202 -15.79 38.46 2.20
CA ALA A 202 -15.78 37.77 0.92
C ALA A 202 -14.35 37.42 0.49
N GLY A 203 -14.13 36.15 0.14
CA GLY A 203 -12.85 35.67 -0.35
C GLY A 203 -11.86 35.23 0.74
N VAL A 204 -12.18 35.35 2.04
CA VAL A 204 -11.31 34.82 3.11
C VAL A 204 -12.08 33.87 3.98
N ARG A 205 -11.80 32.57 3.85
CA ARG A 205 -12.53 31.52 4.55
C ARG A 205 -11.60 30.70 5.42
N VAL A 206 -11.98 30.57 6.69
CA VAL A 206 -11.39 29.62 7.64
C VAL A 206 -12.33 28.43 7.75
N ARG A 207 -11.80 27.22 7.61
CA ARG A 207 -12.53 25.96 7.77
C ARG A 207 -11.89 25.11 8.85
N GLY A 208 -12.71 24.40 9.61
CA GLY A 208 -12.25 23.45 10.62
C GLY A 208 -13.10 22.19 10.60
N THR A 209 -12.50 21.02 10.82
CA THR A 209 -13.24 19.76 10.94
C THR A 209 -12.59 18.87 11.99
N ARG A 210 -13.43 18.16 12.74
CA ARG A 210 -13.04 17.05 13.61
C ARG A 210 -13.91 15.85 13.29
N SER A 211 -13.30 14.68 13.12
CA SER A 211 -14.04 13.43 12.89
C SER A 211 -13.46 12.25 13.65
N ARG A 212 -14.33 11.26 13.87
CA ARG A 212 -14.00 9.89 14.24
C ARG A 212 -14.35 9.01 13.05
N ASP A 213 -13.33 8.43 12.43
CA ASP A 213 -13.45 7.55 11.28
C ASP A 213 -13.00 6.13 11.65
N ILE A 214 -13.34 5.14 10.81
CA ILE A 214 -12.97 3.75 11.05
C ILE A 214 -12.55 3.03 9.77
N ARG A 215 -11.75 1.97 9.94
CA ARG A 215 -11.49 0.96 8.91
C ARG A 215 -11.70 -0.42 9.49
N ALA A 216 -12.63 -1.20 8.94
CA ALA A 216 -12.72 -2.62 9.25
C ALA A 216 -11.65 -3.43 8.51
N ALA A 217 -11.28 -4.57 9.07
CA ALA A 217 -10.36 -5.51 8.43
C ALA A 217 -10.92 -5.99 7.09
N ASN A 218 -10.08 -6.06 6.07
CA ASN A 218 -10.44 -6.59 4.76
C ASN A 218 -10.43 -8.14 4.75
N ILE A 219 -10.90 -8.75 3.67
CA ILE A 219 -11.00 -10.22 3.55
C ILE A 219 -9.63 -10.92 3.74
N SER A 220 -8.54 -10.33 3.23
CA SER A 220 -7.20 -10.91 3.39
C SER A 220 -6.73 -10.84 4.85
N GLU A 221 -6.95 -9.71 5.53
CA GLU A 221 -6.59 -9.54 6.94
C GLU A 221 -7.35 -10.51 7.85
N LEU A 222 -8.60 -10.85 7.51
CA LEU A 222 -9.45 -11.77 8.26
C LEU A 222 -9.19 -13.26 7.92
N TYR A 223 -9.14 -13.61 6.63
CA TYR A 223 -9.25 -14.99 6.15
C TYR A 223 -8.00 -15.52 5.45
N GLN A 224 -6.88 -14.78 5.42
CA GLN A 224 -5.63 -15.28 4.84
C GLN A 224 -5.18 -16.57 5.52
N GLY A 225 -5.00 -17.64 4.73
CA GLY A 225 -4.37 -18.87 5.21
C GLY A 225 -2.90 -18.66 5.61
N ALA A 226 -2.38 -19.51 6.48
CA ALA A 226 -1.05 -19.36 7.05
C ALA A 226 0.06 -19.56 6.00
N THR A 227 0.82 -18.51 5.68
CA THR A 227 2.01 -18.59 4.82
C THR A 227 3.26 -18.79 5.68
N GLN A 228 4.12 -19.72 5.26
CA GLN A 228 5.39 -19.98 5.90
C GLN A 228 6.53 -19.18 5.24
N ALA A 229 7.41 -18.61 6.06
CA ALA A 229 8.70 -18.11 5.65
C ALA A 229 9.77 -18.55 6.65
N THR A 230 10.97 -18.88 6.18
CA THR A 230 12.13 -19.13 7.05
C THR A 230 13.03 -17.90 7.07
N GLY A 231 13.57 -17.58 8.23
CA GLY A 231 14.54 -16.51 8.38
C GLY A 231 15.40 -16.70 9.61
N SER A 232 16.23 -15.71 9.91
CA SER A 232 17.01 -15.65 11.14
C SER A 232 16.56 -14.46 11.96
N VAL A 233 16.53 -14.61 13.28
CA VAL A 233 16.29 -13.52 14.24
C VAL A 233 17.35 -13.58 15.33
N ILE A 234 17.63 -12.44 15.94
CA ILE A 234 18.34 -12.37 17.21
C ILE A 234 17.30 -12.63 18.30
N TYR A 235 17.37 -13.80 18.92
CA TYR A 235 16.48 -14.18 20.01
C TYR A 235 17.32 -14.54 21.24
N GLN A 236 17.12 -13.79 22.33
CA GLN A 236 17.92 -13.91 23.57
C GLN A 236 19.43 -13.75 23.30
N GLY A 237 19.80 -12.77 22.47
CA GLY A 237 21.20 -12.47 22.15
C GLY A 237 21.91 -13.48 21.24
N GLN A 238 21.19 -14.44 20.65
CA GLN A 238 21.73 -15.44 19.74
C GLN A 238 20.99 -15.39 18.40
N THR A 239 21.74 -15.47 17.30
CA THR A 239 21.15 -15.63 15.96
C THR A 239 20.57 -17.03 15.85
N ARG A 240 19.25 -17.13 15.69
CA ARG A 240 18.52 -18.39 15.54
C ARG A 240 17.73 -18.41 14.26
N THR A 241 17.74 -19.55 13.58
CA THR A 241 16.84 -19.81 12.44
C THR A 241 15.44 -20.09 12.97
N VAL A 242 14.44 -19.44 12.36
CA VAL A 242 13.05 -19.49 12.82
C VAL A 242 12.08 -19.66 11.65
N VAL A 243 10.93 -20.24 11.95
CA VAL A 243 9.76 -20.23 11.07
C VAL A 243 8.95 -19.00 11.39
N GLY A 244 8.65 -18.15 10.42
CA GLY A 244 7.54 -17.20 10.50
C GLY A 244 6.29 -17.79 9.86
N LEU A 245 5.16 -17.71 10.55
CA LEU A 245 3.84 -18.09 10.06
C LEU A 245 2.94 -16.86 10.02
N ARG A 246 2.74 -16.28 8.84
CA ARG A 246 1.86 -15.12 8.67
C ARG A 246 0.46 -15.60 8.36
N SER A 247 -0.55 -15.06 9.03
CA SER A 247 -1.94 -15.52 8.87
C SER A 247 -2.94 -14.39 9.04
N GLY A 248 -4.17 -14.63 8.57
CA GLY A 248 -5.34 -13.82 8.89
C GLY A 248 -5.75 -13.96 10.35
N ASN A 249 -6.59 -13.05 10.81
CA ASN A 249 -7.13 -13.07 12.17
C ASN A 249 -8.61 -12.65 12.16
N LEU A 250 -9.50 -13.56 12.56
CA LEU A 250 -10.94 -13.29 12.61
C LEU A 250 -11.35 -12.43 13.81
N ASN A 251 -10.46 -12.23 14.78
CA ASN A 251 -10.72 -11.47 16.01
C ASN A 251 -10.21 -10.03 15.92
N LEU A 252 -10.00 -9.50 14.71
CA LEU A 252 -9.59 -8.12 14.52
C LEU A 252 -10.73 -7.17 14.87
N ALA A 253 -10.45 -6.10 15.59
CA ALA A 253 -11.36 -4.98 15.75
C ALA A 253 -11.18 -3.96 14.61
N PRO A 254 -12.15 -3.06 14.36
CA PRO A 254 -11.94 -1.93 13.46
C PRO A 254 -10.88 -0.96 13.99
N GLU A 255 -10.04 -0.46 13.08
CA GLU A 255 -9.13 0.65 13.34
C GLU A 255 -9.96 1.92 13.56
N LYS A 256 -9.57 2.76 14.52
CA LYS A 256 -10.27 4.02 14.82
C LYS A 256 -9.36 5.20 14.56
N ALA A 257 -9.75 6.07 13.64
CA ALA A 257 -9.02 7.29 13.32
C ALA A 257 -9.69 8.51 13.97
N ASP A 258 -8.88 9.37 14.57
CA ASP A 258 -9.23 10.68 15.08
C ASP A 258 -8.59 11.74 14.17
N THR A 259 -9.39 12.42 13.37
CA THR A 259 -8.90 13.37 12.36
C THR A 259 -9.28 14.80 12.75
N THR A 260 -8.30 15.71 12.74
CA THR A 260 -8.54 17.16 12.82
C THR A 260 -7.95 17.83 11.60
N THR A 261 -8.70 18.75 10.98
CA THR A 261 -8.19 19.63 9.94
C THR A 261 -8.55 21.08 10.22
N VAL A 262 -7.65 22.00 9.86
CA VAL A 262 -7.85 23.45 9.91
C VAL A 262 -7.30 24.05 8.63
N GLY A 263 -8.13 24.77 7.89
CA GLY A 263 -7.78 25.33 6.59
C GLY A 263 -8.05 26.82 6.48
N LEU A 264 -7.20 27.53 5.75
CA LEU A 264 -7.41 28.90 5.30
C LEU A 264 -7.51 28.90 3.78
N VAL A 265 -8.52 29.56 3.24
CA VAL A 265 -8.72 29.78 1.80
C VAL A 265 -8.76 31.27 1.54
N PHE A 266 -8.00 31.71 0.56
CA PHE A 266 -7.85 33.10 0.17
C PHE A 266 -8.12 33.26 -1.33
N ARG A 267 -9.17 34.03 -1.67
CA ARG A 267 -9.65 34.34 -3.02
C ARG A 267 -10.05 35.83 -3.09
N PRO A 268 -9.07 36.73 -3.19
CA PRO A 268 -9.31 38.16 -3.13
C PRO A 268 -10.05 38.69 -4.36
N GLU A 269 -11.00 39.59 -4.15
CA GLU A 269 -11.71 40.28 -5.24
C GLU A 269 -10.79 41.16 -6.11
N PHE A 270 -9.71 41.70 -5.53
CA PHE A 270 -8.77 42.57 -6.26
C PHE A 270 -7.87 41.80 -7.25
N ALA A 271 -7.80 40.48 -7.17
CA ALA A 271 -7.07 39.63 -8.10
C ALA A 271 -7.96 38.48 -8.59
N PRO A 272 -8.92 38.76 -9.50
CA PRO A 272 -9.79 37.74 -10.06
C PRO A 272 -9.00 36.59 -10.67
N GLY A 273 -9.45 35.36 -10.40
CA GLY A 273 -8.79 34.15 -10.88
C GLY A 273 -7.61 33.68 -10.03
N PHE A 274 -7.22 34.41 -8.98
CA PHE A 274 -6.26 33.93 -7.97
C PHE A 274 -6.96 33.17 -6.83
N GLY A 275 -6.39 32.04 -6.45
CA GLY A 275 -6.77 31.26 -5.29
C GLY A 275 -5.55 30.73 -4.55
N ALA A 276 -5.62 30.71 -3.23
CA ALA A 276 -4.65 30.03 -2.39
C ALA A 276 -5.34 29.32 -1.22
N SER A 277 -4.80 28.18 -0.80
CA SER A 277 -5.19 27.54 0.45
C SER A 277 -4.01 26.92 1.18
N ILE A 278 -4.16 26.86 2.50
CA ILE A 278 -3.26 26.16 3.42
C ILE A 278 -4.14 25.31 4.33
N ASP A 279 -3.89 24.02 4.39
CA ASP A 279 -4.68 23.06 5.16
C ASP A 279 -3.76 22.24 6.07
N LEU A 280 -3.92 22.42 7.38
CA LEU A 280 -3.23 21.64 8.39
C LEU A 280 -4.06 20.40 8.70
N TYR A 281 -3.43 19.24 8.78
CA TYR A 281 -4.09 17.99 9.13
C TYR A 281 -3.33 17.24 10.23
N GLN A 282 -4.10 16.56 11.08
CA GLN A 282 -3.60 15.55 12.00
C GLN A 282 -4.56 14.36 12.01
N ILE A 283 -4.03 13.18 11.71
CA ILE A 283 -4.76 11.92 11.67
C ILE A 283 -4.08 10.99 12.68
N LYS A 284 -4.83 10.52 13.68
CA LYS A 284 -4.34 9.54 14.65
C LYS A 284 -5.17 8.26 14.57
N ILE A 285 -4.56 7.19 14.11
CA ILE A 285 -5.15 5.84 14.04
C ILE A 285 -4.77 5.08 15.30
N ASN A 286 -5.78 4.56 16.00
CA ASN A 286 -5.62 3.68 17.16
C ASN A 286 -6.06 2.27 16.80
N GLY A 287 -5.27 1.27 17.21
CA GLY A 287 -5.53 -0.13 16.91
C GLY A 287 -5.36 -0.44 15.42
N ALA A 288 -4.42 0.21 14.75
CA ALA A 288 -4.04 -0.09 13.37
C ALA A 288 -3.68 -1.58 13.24
N ILE A 289 -4.26 -2.21 12.21
CA ILE A 289 -4.11 -3.62 11.87
C ILE A 289 -2.78 -3.76 11.16
N THR A 290 -1.86 -4.49 11.78
CA THR A 290 -0.55 -4.77 11.19
C THR A 290 -0.06 -6.16 11.59
N GLN A 291 0.98 -6.63 10.93
CA GLN A 291 1.71 -7.84 11.30
C GLN A 291 3.08 -7.44 11.83
N LEU A 292 3.46 -8.01 12.98
CA LEU A 292 4.82 -7.89 13.47
C LEU A 292 5.76 -8.74 12.60
N THR A 293 6.97 -8.24 12.35
CA THR A 293 8.05 -9.09 11.85
C THR A 293 8.50 -10.08 12.93
N ASN A 294 9.18 -11.15 12.52
CA ASN A 294 9.74 -12.12 13.47
C ASN A 294 10.70 -11.45 14.46
N GLN A 295 11.53 -10.51 13.98
CA GLN A 295 12.47 -9.78 14.85
C GLN A 295 11.74 -8.86 15.82
N GLN A 296 10.76 -8.05 15.36
CA GLN A 296 9.95 -7.21 16.25
C GLN A 296 9.22 -8.04 17.31
N THR A 297 8.70 -9.21 16.94
CA THR A 297 8.05 -10.12 17.89
C THR A 297 9.03 -10.62 18.96
N ALA A 298 10.27 -10.95 18.57
CA ALA A 298 11.33 -11.35 19.51
C ALA A 298 11.69 -10.21 20.46
N ASP A 299 11.91 -9.01 19.92
CA ASP A 299 12.31 -7.82 20.67
C ASP A 299 11.23 -7.39 21.67
N LEU A 300 9.97 -7.35 21.22
CA LEU A 300 8.82 -7.03 22.06
C LEU A 300 8.61 -8.07 23.17
N CYS A 301 8.79 -9.35 22.86
CA CYS A 301 8.72 -10.38 23.89
C CYS A 301 9.85 -10.22 24.92
N ALA A 302 11.07 -9.92 24.48
CA ALA A 302 12.18 -9.64 25.38
C ALA A 302 11.94 -8.40 26.26
N ALA A 303 11.20 -7.41 25.75
CA ALA A 303 10.75 -6.23 26.49
C ALA A 303 9.55 -6.49 27.44
N GLY A 304 9.03 -7.72 27.50
CA GLY A 304 7.96 -8.13 28.41
C GLY A 304 6.53 -8.01 27.86
N ALA A 305 6.36 -7.77 26.55
CA ALA A 305 5.04 -7.74 25.93
C ALA A 305 4.44 -9.15 25.81
N SER A 306 3.45 -9.46 26.66
CA SER A 306 2.81 -10.78 26.73
C SER A 306 2.15 -11.20 25.40
N THR A 307 1.56 -10.26 24.67
CA THR A 307 0.93 -10.51 23.35
C THR A 307 1.94 -10.97 22.30
N ALA A 308 3.16 -10.42 22.32
CA ALA A 308 4.25 -10.82 21.45
C ALA A 308 4.88 -12.15 21.90
N CYS A 309 5.04 -12.37 23.21
CA CYS A 309 5.53 -13.66 23.71
C CYS A 309 4.60 -14.83 23.39
N ALA A 310 3.28 -14.61 23.43
CA ALA A 310 2.29 -15.63 23.05
C ALA A 310 2.40 -16.05 21.57
N GLN A 311 3.07 -15.26 20.73
CA GLN A 311 3.31 -15.58 19.34
C GLN A 311 4.54 -16.47 19.10
N ILE A 312 5.37 -16.71 20.12
CA ILE A 312 6.59 -17.52 19.98
C ILE A 312 6.31 -18.92 20.53
N THR A 313 6.44 -19.92 19.67
CA THR A 313 6.19 -21.34 19.98
C THR A 313 7.35 -22.20 19.50
N THR A 314 7.36 -23.48 19.87
CA THR A 314 8.27 -24.48 19.31
C THR A 314 7.47 -25.49 18.50
N ASN A 315 7.97 -25.85 17.32
CA ASN A 315 7.34 -26.89 16.50
C ASN A 315 7.72 -28.31 16.98
N THR A 316 7.16 -29.32 16.34
CA THR A 316 7.32 -30.75 16.69
C THR A 316 8.75 -31.28 16.64
N ILE A 317 9.68 -30.57 16.00
CA ILE A 317 11.10 -30.91 15.93
C ILE A 317 11.99 -29.98 16.79
N GLY A 318 11.37 -29.14 17.65
CA GLY A 318 12.08 -28.24 18.57
C GLY A 318 12.55 -26.92 17.96
N ALA A 319 12.16 -26.58 16.73
CA ALA A 319 12.49 -25.30 16.09
C ALA A 319 11.54 -24.18 16.53
N LEU A 320 12.08 -22.97 16.72
CA LEU A 320 11.27 -21.79 17.07
C LEU A 320 10.36 -21.37 15.91
N THR A 321 9.10 -21.11 16.24
CA THR A 321 8.04 -20.72 15.33
C THR A 321 7.38 -19.44 15.83
N PHE A 322 7.37 -18.42 14.98
CA PHE A 322 6.81 -17.09 15.20
C PHE A 322 5.49 -16.99 14.46
N LEU A 323 4.40 -16.94 15.21
CA LEU A 323 3.06 -16.70 14.70
C LEU A 323 2.90 -15.19 14.50
N THR A 324 2.73 -14.74 13.27
CA THR A 324 2.62 -13.31 12.94
C THR A 324 1.26 -13.03 12.30
N PRO A 325 0.15 -13.23 13.04
CA PRO A 325 -1.16 -12.87 12.55
C PRO A 325 -1.31 -11.35 12.44
N PHE A 326 -2.32 -10.90 11.71
CA PHE A 326 -2.74 -9.50 11.81
C PHE A 326 -3.24 -9.19 13.23
N LEU A 327 -2.86 -8.04 13.77
CA LEU A 327 -3.18 -7.60 15.13
C LEU A 327 -3.50 -6.10 15.18
N ASN A 328 -4.46 -5.70 16.02
CA ASN A 328 -4.79 -4.29 16.32
C ASN A 328 -3.85 -3.71 17.40
N ILE A 329 -2.56 -3.64 17.11
CA ILE A 329 -1.55 -3.28 18.12
C ILE A 329 -0.88 -1.94 17.85
N ALA A 330 -0.88 -1.46 16.61
CA ALA A 330 -0.17 -0.25 16.27
C ALA A 330 -1.05 0.99 16.53
N SER A 331 -0.43 2.07 17.00
CA SER A 331 -0.98 3.41 16.79
C SER A 331 -0.14 4.12 15.74
N SER A 332 -0.80 4.83 14.82
CA SER A 332 -0.13 5.61 13.79
C SER A 332 -0.61 7.04 13.80
N THR A 333 0.32 7.99 13.64
CA THR A 333 0.01 9.42 13.55
C THR A 333 0.59 9.97 12.26
N ALA A 334 -0.23 10.66 11.47
CA ALA A 334 0.22 11.48 10.35
C ALA A 334 -0.16 12.94 10.62
N ARG A 335 0.81 13.85 10.55
CA ARG A 335 0.60 15.30 10.69
C ARG A 335 1.33 16.03 9.57
N GLY A 336 0.67 17.02 8.99
CA GLY A 336 1.26 17.81 7.93
C GLY A 336 0.45 19.02 7.53
N ILE A 337 0.92 19.66 6.46
CA ILE A 337 0.35 20.87 5.88
C ILE A 337 0.29 20.69 4.38
N ASP A 338 -0.88 20.91 3.80
CA ASP A 338 -1.08 20.96 2.36
C ASP A 338 -1.22 22.42 1.91
N PHE A 339 -0.65 22.73 0.76
CA PHE A 339 -0.63 24.05 0.14
C PHE A 339 -1.16 23.95 -1.28
N GLU A 340 -2.04 24.88 -1.65
CA GLU A 340 -2.50 25.06 -3.02
C GLU A 340 -2.42 26.53 -3.40
N VAL A 341 -1.95 26.79 -4.61
CA VAL A 341 -2.05 28.10 -5.27
C VAL A 341 -2.52 27.87 -6.70
N ASP A 342 -3.55 28.61 -7.10
CA ASP A 342 -4.10 28.59 -8.45
C ASP A 342 -4.23 30.01 -8.99
N TYR A 343 -3.97 30.18 -10.29
CA TYR A 343 -4.17 31.44 -10.98
C TYR A 343 -4.64 31.19 -12.41
N SER A 344 -5.73 31.84 -12.81
CA SER A 344 -6.22 31.82 -14.19
C SER A 344 -6.50 33.23 -14.67
N SER A 345 -5.96 33.57 -15.84
CA SER A 345 -6.14 34.89 -16.43
C SER A 345 -5.92 34.85 -17.94
N ASP A 346 -6.43 35.86 -18.63
CA ASP A 346 -6.11 36.05 -20.04
C ASP A 346 -4.78 36.82 -20.14
N LEU A 347 -3.84 36.31 -20.94
CA LEU A 347 -2.51 36.88 -21.16
C LEU A 347 -2.33 37.15 -22.66
N GLY A 348 -2.46 38.41 -23.06
CA GLY A 348 -2.48 38.79 -24.47
C GLY A 348 -3.71 38.20 -25.18
N SER A 349 -3.50 37.44 -26.26
CA SER A 349 -4.56 36.72 -26.96
C SER A 349 -4.75 35.27 -26.47
N GLY A 350 -3.98 34.86 -25.47
CA GLY A 350 -4.04 33.52 -24.90
C GLY A 350 -4.63 33.47 -23.50
N ARG A 351 -4.85 32.26 -22.99
CA ARG A 351 -5.24 32.00 -21.61
C ARG A 351 -4.12 31.31 -20.88
N VAL A 352 -3.72 31.88 -19.74
CA VAL A 352 -2.77 31.26 -18.82
C VAL A 352 -3.52 30.63 -17.66
N THR A 353 -3.12 29.44 -17.25
CA THR A 353 -3.59 28.79 -16.03
C THR A 353 -2.40 28.16 -15.34
N ALA A 354 -2.13 28.61 -14.13
CA ALA A 354 -1.06 28.09 -13.28
C ALA A 354 -1.68 27.43 -12.05
N ARG A 355 -1.10 26.32 -11.62
CA ARG A 355 -1.48 25.64 -10.38
C ARG A 355 -0.27 25.01 -9.72
N ALA A 356 -0.09 25.24 -8.44
CA ALA A 356 0.91 24.58 -7.61
C ALA A 356 0.23 23.88 -6.42
N LEU A 357 0.61 22.62 -6.21
CA LEU A 357 0.22 21.79 -5.08
C LEU A 357 1.50 21.35 -4.37
N ALA A 358 1.57 21.51 -3.06
CA ALA A 358 2.67 21.00 -2.25
C ALA A 358 2.15 20.44 -0.93
N SER A 359 2.80 19.41 -0.42
CA SER A 359 2.53 18.82 0.89
C SER A 359 3.80 18.77 1.71
N TYR A 360 3.69 19.18 2.97
CA TYR A 360 4.71 19.04 4.01
C TYR A 360 4.25 18.02 5.05
N LEU A 361 4.91 16.88 5.09
CA LEU A 361 4.72 15.84 6.10
C LEU A 361 5.69 16.09 7.26
N ASP A 362 5.14 16.52 8.38
CA ASP A 362 5.89 16.82 9.60
C ASP A 362 6.22 15.53 10.37
N GLU A 363 5.20 14.68 10.54
CA GLU A 363 5.26 13.44 11.32
C GLU A 363 4.51 12.31 10.58
N LEU A 364 5.13 11.14 10.51
CA LEU A 364 4.52 9.87 10.13
C LEU A 364 5.03 8.79 11.09
N SER A 365 4.46 8.80 12.30
CA SER A 365 4.93 7.96 13.38
C SER A 365 4.08 6.70 13.55
N THR A 366 4.74 5.61 13.92
CA THR A 366 4.09 4.37 14.34
C THR A 366 4.64 3.94 15.69
N THR A 367 3.75 3.62 16.62
CA THR A 367 4.10 3.12 17.94
C THR A 367 3.53 1.71 18.11
N LEU A 368 4.38 0.78 18.51
CA LEU A 368 3.99 -0.56 18.92
C LEU A 368 3.96 -0.63 20.46
N PRO A 369 3.10 -1.46 21.08
CA PRO A 369 3.01 -1.54 22.54
C PRO A 369 4.34 -1.99 23.14
N GLY A 370 4.86 -1.25 24.12
CA GLY A 370 6.15 -1.56 24.76
C GLY A 370 7.39 -1.23 23.92
N SER A 371 7.24 -0.52 22.80
CA SER A 371 8.34 0.01 21.99
C SER A 371 8.30 1.53 21.89
N PRO A 372 9.46 2.19 21.66
CA PRO A 372 9.47 3.60 21.32
C PRO A 372 8.72 3.85 20.00
N SER A 373 8.16 5.05 19.85
CA SER A 373 7.58 5.48 18.59
C SER A 373 8.66 5.66 17.53
N VAL A 374 8.38 5.23 16.30
CA VAL A 374 9.26 5.38 15.14
C VAL A 374 8.60 6.33 14.15
N ASP A 375 9.20 7.50 13.94
CA ASP A 375 8.78 8.47 12.93
C ASP A 375 9.54 8.24 11.62
N ARG A 376 8.79 8.12 10.52
CA ARG A 376 9.27 7.80 9.17
C ARG A 376 9.10 8.97 8.20
N ALA A 377 8.66 10.15 8.66
CA ALA A 377 8.57 11.33 7.81
C ALA A 377 9.95 11.75 7.29
N GLY A 378 10.13 11.73 5.96
CA GLY A 378 11.40 12.02 5.32
C GLY A 378 12.22 10.79 4.91
N ASP A 379 11.70 9.56 5.06
CA ASP A 379 12.29 8.37 4.45
C ASP A 379 12.24 8.46 2.92
N LEU A 380 13.32 8.09 2.26
CA LEU A 380 13.47 8.03 0.80
C LEU A 380 13.93 6.65 0.32
N GLY A 381 14.08 5.69 1.24
CA GLY A 381 14.26 4.26 0.99
C GLY A 381 13.13 3.64 0.14
N LEU A 382 13.10 2.32 0.00
CA LEU A 382 12.15 1.63 -0.91
C LEU A 382 10.65 1.87 -0.62
N SER A 383 10.30 2.28 0.61
CA SER A 383 8.94 2.69 0.99
C SER A 383 8.91 4.16 1.41
N GLY A 384 9.69 4.98 0.73
CA GLY A 384 9.95 6.37 1.10
C GLY A 384 8.70 7.26 1.09
N THR A 385 8.59 8.08 2.11
CA THR A 385 7.57 9.12 2.29
C THR A 385 8.28 10.45 2.53
N PRO A 386 8.60 11.23 1.49
CA PRO A 386 9.37 12.47 1.62
C PRO A 386 8.64 13.49 2.50
N LYS A 387 9.38 14.33 3.22
CA LYS A 387 8.77 15.44 3.96
C LYS A 387 8.11 16.44 3.03
N TRP A 388 8.74 16.76 1.91
CA TRP A 388 8.18 17.64 0.90
C TRP A 388 7.86 16.86 -0.37
N SER A 389 6.66 17.03 -0.89
CA SER A 389 6.30 16.63 -2.25
C SER A 389 5.47 17.71 -2.90
N GLY A 390 5.55 17.85 -4.22
CA GLY A 390 4.73 18.85 -4.90
C GLY A 390 4.74 18.75 -6.40
N THR A 391 3.74 19.38 -7.01
CA THR A 391 3.62 19.56 -8.45
C THR A 391 3.21 20.99 -8.75
N ALA A 392 3.95 21.68 -9.59
CA ALA A 392 3.55 22.93 -10.19
C ALA A 392 3.29 22.73 -11.68
N SER A 393 2.30 23.42 -12.22
CA SER A 393 1.93 23.31 -13.63
C SER A 393 1.54 24.67 -14.19
N LEU A 394 1.90 24.89 -15.44
CA LEU A 394 1.58 26.07 -16.21
C LEU A 394 1.03 25.62 -17.56
N ASN A 395 -0.19 26.04 -17.87
CA ASN A 395 -0.82 25.85 -19.16
C ASN A 395 -1.02 27.22 -19.82
N TYR A 396 -0.58 27.34 -21.08
CA TYR A 396 -0.80 28.53 -21.89
C TYR A 396 -1.35 28.12 -23.25
N ASP A 397 -2.61 28.47 -23.51
CA ASP A 397 -3.28 28.22 -24.78
C ASP A 397 -3.42 29.54 -25.55
N VAL A 398 -2.89 29.58 -26.78
CA VAL A 398 -2.94 30.74 -27.67
C VAL A 398 -3.28 30.29 -29.10
N GLY A 399 -4.52 30.56 -29.51
CA GLY A 399 -5.04 30.07 -30.79
C GLY A 399 -4.87 28.54 -30.93
N PRO A 400 -4.22 28.05 -32.01
CA PRO A 400 -4.01 26.61 -32.21
C PRO A 400 -2.90 26.01 -31.32
N LEU A 401 -2.06 26.84 -30.70
CA LEU A 401 -0.92 26.37 -29.92
C LEU A 401 -1.31 26.21 -28.44
N GLY A 402 -0.95 25.08 -27.85
CA GLY A 402 -1.02 24.84 -26.41
C GLY A 402 0.35 24.48 -25.87
N LEU A 403 0.78 25.16 -24.79
CA LEU A 403 1.99 24.88 -24.04
C LEU A 403 1.60 24.39 -22.65
N PHE A 404 2.15 23.27 -22.21
CA PHE A 404 1.98 22.79 -20.85
C PHE A 404 3.35 22.44 -20.27
N VAL A 405 3.69 23.05 -19.15
CA VAL A 405 4.89 22.76 -18.36
C VAL A 405 4.45 22.22 -17.01
N GLN A 406 5.09 21.15 -16.55
CA GLN A 406 4.90 20.61 -15.21
C GLN A 406 6.24 20.44 -14.53
N GLU A 407 6.33 20.91 -13.29
CA GLU A 407 7.44 20.67 -12.38
C GLU A 407 6.98 19.72 -11.28
N ARG A 408 7.74 18.67 -11.01
CA ARG A 408 7.47 17.72 -9.92
C ARG A 408 8.64 17.72 -8.93
N LEU A 409 8.37 18.11 -7.69
CA LEU A 409 9.32 18.16 -6.59
C LEU A 409 9.21 16.90 -5.73
N ILE A 410 10.36 16.29 -5.46
CA ILE A 410 10.56 15.34 -4.38
C ILE A 410 11.59 15.94 -3.43
N GLY A 411 11.16 16.21 -2.21
CA GLY A 411 12.00 16.78 -1.17
C GLY A 411 13.16 15.87 -0.80
N GLY A 412 14.24 16.48 -0.32
CA GLY A 412 15.34 15.75 0.31
C GLY A 412 14.90 15.10 1.62
N GLY A 413 15.69 14.15 2.09
CA GLY A 413 15.37 13.31 3.24
C GLY A 413 16.48 12.30 3.50
N LYS A 414 16.14 11.22 4.20
CA LYS A 414 17.09 10.18 4.58
C LYS A 414 16.78 8.87 3.86
N VAL A 415 17.78 8.03 3.62
CA VAL A 415 17.54 6.64 3.15
C VAL A 415 16.64 5.93 4.16
N ASP A 416 16.97 6.03 5.45
CA ASP A 416 16.15 5.58 6.58
C ASP A 416 16.36 6.52 7.77
N THR A 417 15.28 7.12 8.27
CA THR A 417 15.28 8.05 9.41
C THR A 417 15.72 7.40 10.73
N THR A 418 15.68 6.07 10.84
CA THR A 418 16.13 5.32 12.02
C THR A 418 17.63 5.03 12.02
N PHE A 419 18.31 5.23 10.89
CA PHE A 419 19.75 5.06 10.82
C PHE A 419 20.49 6.26 11.42
N ASN A 420 21.54 5.96 12.18
CA ASN A 420 22.46 6.92 12.78
C ASN A 420 23.83 6.90 12.06
N ASP A 421 24.76 7.72 12.54
CA ASP A 421 26.07 7.89 11.92
C ASP A 421 26.91 6.61 11.87
N SER A 422 26.66 5.64 12.76
CA SER A 422 27.37 4.37 12.77
C SER A 422 26.85 3.35 11.76
N ILE A 423 25.68 3.59 11.14
CA ILE A 423 25.09 2.69 10.14
C ILE A 423 25.42 3.18 8.72
N LEU A 424 25.03 4.41 8.37
CA LEU A 424 25.26 4.98 7.03
C LEU A 424 25.99 6.33 7.03
N GLY A 425 26.13 7.03 8.17
CA GLY A 425 26.77 8.35 8.19
C GLY A 425 26.14 9.32 7.19
N GLU A 426 26.98 10.09 6.50
CA GLU A 426 26.57 11.03 5.45
C GLU A 426 25.87 10.36 4.25
N ALA A 427 26.09 9.06 4.02
CA ALA A 427 25.41 8.33 2.95
C ALA A 427 23.91 8.10 3.25
N ASN A 428 23.44 8.47 4.45
CA ASN A 428 22.01 8.44 4.77
C ASN A 428 21.27 9.64 4.16
N ASP A 429 21.93 10.76 3.86
CA ASP A 429 21.25 11.96 3.37
C ASP A 429 21.10 11.96 1.84
N ILE A 430 19.87 12.21 1.36
CA ILE A 430 19.54 12.32 -0.05
C ILE A 430 18.97 13.71 -0.32
N GLY A 431 19.62 14.46 -1.21
CA GLY A 431 19.15 15.78 -1.63
C GLY A 431 17.86 15.74 -2.47
N PRO A 432 17.14 16.87 -2.57
CA PRO A 432 15.91 16.97 -3.36
C PRO A 432 16.17 16.76 -4.86
N ILE A 433 15.10 16.53 -5.60
CA ILE A 433 15.10 16.47 -7.07
C ILE A 433 13.84 17.13 -7.63
N LEU A 434 13.99 17.76 -8.79
CA LEU A 434 12.93 18.43 -9.53
C LEU A 434 12.89 17.86 -10.95
N TYR A 435 11.74 17.36 -11.38
CA TYR A 435 11.53 16.90 -12.74
C TYR A 435 10.69 17.91 -13.53
N THR A 436 11.19 18.31 -14.69
CA THR A 436 10.49 19.20 -15.61
C THR A 436 9.94 18.38 -16.77
N ASP A 437 8.63 18.46 -16.99
CA ASP A 437 7.95 17.87 -18.14
C ASP A 437 7.38 18.99 -19.01
N LEU A 438 7.54 18.85 -20.33
CA LEU A 438 7.09 19.82 -21.31
C LEU A 438 6.21 19.14 -22.36
N THR A 439 5.02 19.67 -22.56
CA THR A 439 4.12 19.26 -23.65
C THR A 439 3.81 20.45 -24.55
N ILE A 440 4.00 20.26 -25.85
CA ILE A 440 3.58 21.19 -26.89
C ILE A 440 2.43 20.54 -27.66
N LYS A 441 1.35 21.29 -27.89
CA LYS A 441 0.14 20.87 -28.60
C LYS A 441 -0.12 21.81 -29.76
N PHE A 442 -0.55 21.26 -30.89
CA PHE A 442 -1.01 22.04 -32.03
C PHE A 442 -2.37 21.51 -32.50
N ARG A 443 -3.38 22.37 -32.46
CA ARG A 443 -4.76 22.06 -32.81
C ARG A 443 -5.06 22.59 -34.20
N VAL A 444 -5.62 21.72 -35.04
CA VAL A 444 -6.09 22.10 -36.38
C VAL A 444 -7.60 22.02 -36.36
N GLU A 445 -8.23 23.17 -36.58
CA GLU A 445 -9.67 23.26 -36.73
C GLU A 445 -10.05 23.07 -38.21
N GLY A 446 -10.96 22.13 -38.45
CA GLY A 446 -11.49 21.78 -39.77
C GLY A 446 -12.77 20.96 -39.62
N LYS A 447 -13.12 20.12 -40.61
CA LYS A 447 -14.27 19.20 -40.50
C LYS A 447 -14.16 18.18 -39.36
N ARG A 448 -12.95 17.98 -38.83
CA ARG A 448 -12.63 17.16 -37.66
C ARG A 448 -11.75 17.97 -36.73
N LYS A 449 -11.82 17.72 -35.43
CA LYS A 449 -10.88 18.30 -34.45
C LYS A 449 -9.67 17.38 -34.37
N LEU A 450 -8.53 17.88 -34.85
CA LEU A 450 -7.23 17.21 -34.79
C LEU A 450 -6.33 17.94 -33.80
N GLU A 451 -5.71 17.22 -32.87
CA GLU A 451 -4.68 17.74 -31.98
C GLU A 451 -3.42 16.89 -32.11
N PHE A 452 -2.32 17.50 -32.55
CA PHE A 452 -1.00 16.90 -32.49
C PHE A 452 -0.32 17.29 -31.18
N PHE A 453 0.43 16.39 -30.57
CA PHE A 453 1.19 16.70 -29.37
C PHE A 453 2.57 16.04 -29.37
N ALA A 454 3.50 16.69 -28.70
CA ALA A 454 4.80 16.15 -28.32
C ALA A 454 5.04 16.44 -26.84
N THR A 455 5.39 15.41 -26.08
CA THR A 455 5.70 15.50 -24.65
C THR A 455 7.12 15.02 -24.41
N ALA A 456 7.97 15.87 -23.86
CA ALA A 456 9.27 15.51 -23.32
C ALA A 456 9.14 15.39 -21.80
N SER A 457 9.22 14.17 -21.30
CA SER A 457 9.25 13.88 -19.86
C SER A 457 10.69 13.83 -19.37
N ASN A 458 10.91 14.29 -18.13
CA ASN A 458 12.25 14.52 -17.58
C ASN A 458 13.11 15.32 -18.58
N LEU A 459 12.57 16.46 -19.05
CA LEU A 459 13.17 17.32 -20.07
C LEU A 459 14.60 17.73 -19.71
N LEU A 460 14.92 17.91 -18.44
CA LEU A 460 16.28 18.27 -18.01
C LEU A 460 17.21 17.07 -17.84
N ASN A 461 16.73 15.85 -18.13
CA ASN A 461 17.48 14.60 -18.02
C ASN A 461 18.13 14.40 -16.63
N GLN A 462 17.34 14.66 -15.58
CA GLN A 462 17.76 14.46 -14.21
C GLN A 462 17.98 12.98 -13.93
N GLU A 463 19.13 12.65 -13.34
CA GLU A 463 19.45 11.30 -12.91
C GLU A 463 18.71 10.96 -11.61
N PRO A 464 18.15 9.75 -11.49
CA PRO A 464 17.47 9.34 -10.26
C PRO A 464 18.46 9.29 -9.10
N LYS A 465 18.00 9.67 -7.90
CA LYS A 465 18.85 9.64 -6.70
C LYS A 465 19.25 8.21 -6.38
N VAL A 466 20.49 8.04 -5.93
CA VAL A 466 20.98 6.74 -5.49
C VAL A 466 20.37 6.43 -4.13
N VAL A 467 19.63 5.33 -4.07
CA VAL A 467 19.03 4.81 -2.83
C VAL A 467 19.54 3.39 -2.68
N PRO A 468 20.48 3.13 -1.74
CA PRO A 468 20.98 1.79 -1.51
C PRO A 468 19.83 0.83 -1.16
N ALA A 469 19.79 -0.32 -1.83
CA ALA A 469 18.84 -1.40 -1.56
C ALA A 469 19.60 -2.71 -1.29
N ASN A 470 18.96 -3.67 -0.62
CA ASN A 470 19.57 -4.94 -0.22
C ASN A 470 20.14 -5.70 -1.44
N PRO A 471 21.41 -6.18 -1.39
CA PRO A 471 22.10 -6.81 -2.51
C PRO A 471 21.57 -8.20 -2.93
N LEU A 472 20.66 -8.82 -2.16
CA LEU A 472 20.36 -10.26 -2.31
C LEU A 472 19.23 -10.61 -3.29
N LEU A 473 18.45 -9.64 -3.78
CA LEU A 473 17.35 -9.86 -4.71
C LEU A 473 17.39 -8.76 -5.77
N PHE A 474 17.08 -9.08 -7.02
CA PHE A 474 17.13 -8.19 -8.19
C PHE A 474 16.70 -6.74 -7.91
N TYR A 475 17.62 -5.79 -7.68
CA TYR A 475 17.24 -4.40 -7.43
C TYR A 475 18.14 -3.34 -8.08
N ARG A 476 17.44 -2.24 -8.43
CA ARG A 476 17.93 -0.99 -8.99
C ARG A 476 18.54 -0.16 -7.85
N SER A 477 19.60 0.60 -8.13
CA SER A 477 20.28 1.49 -7.18
C SER A 477 19.49 2.78 -6.86
N THR A 478 18.16 2.74 -6.93
CA THR A 478 17.26 3.89 -6.70
C THR A 478 15.88 3.41 -6.24
N ASN A 479 15.06 4.31 -5.71
CA ASN A 479 13.66 4.05 -5.42
C ASN A 479 12.79 4.35 -6.68
N PRO A 480 12.31 3.33 -7.42
CA PRO A 480 11.50 3.53 -8.62
C PRO A 480 10.07 4.00 -8.35
N ALA A 481 9.61 3.99 -7.09
CA ALA A 481 8.31 4.54 -6.70
C ALA A 481 8.35 6.07 -6.55
N LEU A 482 9.53 6.64 -6.28
CA LEU A 482 9.72 8.09 -6.17
C LEU A 482 10.34 8.67 -7.44
N TYR A 483 11.42 8.07 -7.93
CA TYR A 483 12.27 8.64 -8.98
C TYR A 483 12.04 8.02 -10.36
N ASP A 484 12.18 8.84 -11.40
CA ASP A 484 12.11 8.37 -12.78
C ASP A 484 13.35 7.54 -13.11
N VAL A 485 13.13 6.26 -13.43
CA VAL A 485 14.22 5.32 -13.79
C VAL A 485 14.64 5.40 -15.26
N VAL A 486 13.89 6.15 -16.06
CA VAL A 486 14.23 6.49 -17.43
C VAL A 486 14.64 7.97 -17.44
N GLY A 487 15.72 8.28 -18.15
CA GLY A 487 16.11 9.67 -18.40
C GLY A 487 15.09 10.40 -19.28
N ARG A 488 15.54 11.37 -20.05
CA ARG A 488 14.67 12.09 -20.99
C ARG A 488 14.06 11.13 -22.00
N TYR A 489 12.74 11.13 -22.11
CA TYR A 489 12.02 10.41 -23.17
C TYR A 489 10.95 11.29 -23.80
N VAL A 490 10.77 11.12 -25.11
CA VAL A 490 9.84 11.95 -25.91
C VAL A 490 8.74 11.06 -26.46
N THR A 491 7.49 11.46 -26.19
CA THR A 491 6.29 10.85 -26.76
C THR A 491 5.69 11.81 -27.78
N VAL A 492 5.35 11.31 -28.96
CA VAL A 492 4.62 12.05 -30.00
C VAL A 492 3.32 11.35 -30.32
N GLY A 493 2.26 12.11 -30.59
CA GLY A 493 0.96 11.52 -30.90
C GLY A 493 -0.03 12.49 -31.51
N ALA A 494 -1.18 11.95 -31.92
CA ALA A 494 -2.30 12.71 -32.42
C ALA A 494 -3.61 12.22 -31.77
N ARG A 495 -4.52 13.16 -31.50
CA ARG A 495 -5.88 12.89 -31.04
C ARG A 495 -6.86 13.33 -32.11
N VAL A 496 -7.84 12.48 -32.40
CA VAL A 496 -8.88 12.72 -33.40
C VAL A 496 -10.22 12.58 -32.71
N ALA A 497 -11.02 13.64 -32.72
CA ALA A 497 -12.43 13.56 -32.36
C ALA A 497 -13.26 13.47 -33.65
N PHE A 498 -14.17 12.48 -33.69
CA PHE A 498 -15.05 12.19 -34.82
C PHE A 498 -16.43 12.80 -34.63
#